data_AF-Q70UV4-F1
#
_entry.id   AF-Q70UV4-F1
#
_cell.length_a   1.000
_cell.length_b   1.000
_cell.length_c   1.000
_cell.angle_alpha   90.00
_cell.angle_beta   90.00
_cell.angle_gamma   90.00
#
_symmetry.space_group_name_H-M   'P 1'
#
loop_
_entity.id
_entity.type
_entity.pdbx_description
1 polymer ?
#
loop_
_entity_poly.entity_id
_entity_poly.type
_entity_poly.pdbx_seq_one_letter_code
_entity_poly.pdbx_strand_id
1 'polypeptide(L)' 'GAEDLLQKHALVEADIGIQAERVRGVNASAQKFATDGEGLQALRPPVIRDR' A
#
# COMPACT_ATOMS: atom_id res chain seq x y z
N GLY A 1 -16.73 -21.98 22.51
CA GLY A 1 -16.45 -23.37 22.09
C GLY A 1 -15.66 -23.36 20.79
N ALA A 2 -15.30 -24.52 20.24
CA ALA A 2 -14.55 -24.60 18.97
C ALA A 2 -15.32 -23.93 17.80
N GLU A 3 -16.65 -23.97 17.81
CA GLU A 3 -17.49 -23.35 16.76
C GLU A 3 -17.40 -21.82 16.78
N ASP A 4 -17.37 -21.20 17.96
CA ASP A 4 -17.21 -19.74 18.12
C ASP A 4 -15.84 -19.27 17.56
N LEU A 5 -14.79 -20.06 17.75
CA LEU A 5 -13.47 -19.74 17.20
C LEU A 5 -13.45 -19.84 15.67
N LEU A 6 -14.08 -20.87 15.11
CA LEU A 6 -14.20 -21.03 13.66
C LEU A 6 -15.03 -19.91 13.02
N GLN A 7 -16.12 -19.50 13.67
CA GLN A 7 -16.94 -18.39 13.21
C GLN A 7 -16.14 -17.07 13.21
N LYS A 8 -15.42 -16.78 14.30
CA LYS A 8 -14.54 -15.61 14.38
C LYS A 8 -13.46 -15.63 13.31
N HIS A 9 -12.84 -16.79 13.07
CA HIS A 9 -11.82 -16.93 12.03
C HIS A 9 -12.39 -16.62 10.64
N ALA A 10 -13.57 -17.15 10.30
CA ALA A 10 -14.23 -16.85 9.03
C ALA A 10 -14.52 -15.36 8.84
N LEU A 11 -14.92 -14.65 9.90
CA LEU A 11 -15.12 -13.20 9.86
C LEU A 11 -13.80 -12.45 9.62
N VAL A 12 -12.74 -12.84 10.32
CA VAL A 12 -11.41 -12.23 10.15
C VAL A 12 -10.87 -12.44 8.73
N GLU A 13 -11.01 -13.64 8.16
CA GLU A 13 -10.58 -13.91 6.78
C GLU A 13 -11.35 -13.06 5.76
N ALA A 14 -12.66 -12.88 5.96
CA ALA A 14 -13.47 -12.01 5.11
C ALA A 14 -13.00 -10.54 5.21
N ASP A 15 -12.73 -10.06 6.42
CA ASP A 15 -12.22 -8.70 6.65
C ASP A 15 -10.85 -8.49 6.00
N ILE A 16 -9.94 -9.47 6.11
CA ILE A 16 -8.63 -9.44 5.45
C ILE A 16 -8.79 -9.27 3.94
N GLY A 17 -9.71 -10.03 3.32
CA GLY A 17 -9.99 -9.91 1.89
C GLY A 17 -10.44 -8.51 1.47
N ILE A 18 -11.34 -7.90 2.25
CA ILE A 18 -11.81 -6.52 2.02
C ILE A 18 -10.69 -5.51 2.18
N GLN A 19 -9.87 -5.63 3.24
CA GLN A 19 -8.74 -4.72 3.47
C GLN A 19 -7.68 -4.84 2.37
N ALA A 20 -7.41 -6.04 1.86
CA ALA A 20 -6.48 -6.25 0.76
C ALA A 20 -6.91 -5.51 -0.51
N GLU A 21 -8.22 -5.49 -0.83
CA GLU A 21 -8.74 -4.72 -1.95
C GLU A 21 -8.59 -3.21 -1.74
N ARG A 22 -8.88 -2.71 -0.53
CA ARG A 22 -8.66 -1.29 -0.18
C ARG A 22 -7.20 -0.88 -0.37
N VAL A 23 -6.26 -1.70 0.10
CA VAL A 23 -4.81 -1.46 -0.06
C VAL A 23 -4.43 -1.42 -1.54
N ARG A 24 -4.94 -2.35 -2.36
CA ARG A 24 -4.72 -2.32 -3.82
C ARG A 24 -5.22 -1.02 -4.45
N GLY A 25 -6.44 -0.57 -4.10
CA GLY A 25 -7.01 0.67 -4.61
C GLY A 25 -6.22 1.92 -4.22
N VAL A 26 -5.74 1.99 -2.98
CA VAL A 26 -4.87 3.06 -2.51
C VAL A 26 -3.53 3.04 -3.26
N ASN A 27 -2.89 1.87 -3.40
CA ASN A 27 -1.62 1.75 -4.12
C ASN A 27 -1.76 2.14 -5.60
N ALA A 28 -2.82 1.70 -6.27
CA ALA A 28 -3.09 2.07 -7.66
C ALA A 28 -3.30 3.59 -7.81
N SER A 29 -3.95 4.22 -6.83
CA SER A 29 -4.13 5.68 -6.81
C SER A 29 -2.80 6.41 -6.55
N ALA A 30 -2.00 5.94 -5.59
CA ALA A 30 -0.68 6.50 -5.28
C ALA A 30 0.30 6.35 -6.44
N GLN A 31 0.25 5.24 -7.18
CA GLN A 31 1.12 4.98 -8.33
C GLN A 31 0.96 6.03 -9.44
N LYS A 32 -0.24 6.60 -9.62
CA LYS A 32 -0.46 7.72 -10.56
C LYS A 32 0.42 8.91 -10.21
N PHE A 33 0.48 9.28 -8.93
CA PHE A 33 1.35 10.36 -8.44
C PHE A 33 2.85 10.04 -8.49
N ALA A 34 3.22 8.76 -8.45
CA ALA A 34 4.61 8.33 -8.58
C ALA A 34 5.10 8.27 -10.04
N THR A 35 4.19 8.03 -10.99
CA THR A 35 4.51 7.83 -12.42
C THR A 35 4.40 9.13 -13.21
N ASP A 36 3.50 10.04 -12.81
CA ASP A 36 3.29 11.35 -13.44
C ASP A 36 4.35 12.41 -13.03
N GLY A 37 5.58 11.96 -12.74
CA GLY A 37 6.79 12.66 -13.16
C GLY A 37 7.28 13.91 -12.41
N GLU A 38 6.56 14.46 -11.42
CA GLU A 38 7.04 15.68 -10.73
C GLU A 38 7.26 15.54 -9.21
N GLY A 39 6.76 14.49 -8.57
CA GLY A 39 6.77 14.38 -7.10
C GLY A 39 8.06 13.84 -6.46
N LEU A 40 8.97 13.24 -7.23
CA LEU A 40 10.17 12.54 -6.72
C LEU A 40 11.48 13.00 -7.36
N GLN A 41 11.49 14.04 -8.20
CA GLN A 41 12.74 14.59 -8.73
C GLN A 41 13.49 15.46 -7.70
N ALA A 42 12.80 15.95 -6.66
CA ALA A 42 13.35 16.91 -5.71
C ALA A 42 14.19 16.31 -4.55
N LEU A 43 14.33 14.98 -4.46
CA LEU A 43 15.05 14.32 -3.35
C LEU A 43 16.41 13.72 -3.72
N ARG A 44 16.97 14.01 -4.91
CA ARG A 44 18.38 13.71 -5.16
C ARG A 44 19.21 14.94 -4.79
N PRO A 45 20.04 14.90 -3.71
CA PRO A 45 21.03 15.93 -3.49
C PRO A 45 21.89 16.06 -4.75
N PRO A 46 22.16 17.28 -5.25
CA PRO A 46 23.08 17.43 -6.37
C PRO A 46 24.41 16.80 -5.98
N VAL A 47 24.87 15.83 -6.78
CA VAL A 47 26.20 15.24 -6.62
C VAL A 47 27.20 16.35 -6.99
N ILE A 48 27.77 16.99 -5.98
CA ILE A 48 28.88 17.93 -6.17
C ILE A 48 30.06 17.11 -6.68
N ARG A 49 30.41 17.28 -7.96
CA ARG A 49 31.66 16.78 -8.53
C ARG A 49 32.68 17.91 -8.40
N ASP A 50 33.49 17.82 -7.36
CA ASP A 50 34.67 18.67 -7.17
C ASP A 50 35.69 18.35 -8.29
N ARG A 51 36.38 19.37 -8.81
CA ARG A 51 37.47 19.22 -9.80
C ARG A 51 38.77 19.69 -9.20
#